data_AF-A0A961DR47-F1
#
_entry.id   AF-A0A961DR47-F1
#
_cell.length_a   1.000
_cell.length_b   1.000
_cell.length_c   1.000
_cell.angle_alpha   90.00
_cell.angle_beta   90.00
_cell.angle_gamma   90.00
#
_symmetry.space_group_name_H-M   'P 1'
#
loop_
_entity.id
_entity.type
_entity.pdbx_description
1 polymer ?
#
loop_
_entity_poly.entity_id
_entity_poly.type
_entity_poly.pdbx_seq_one_letter_code
_entity_poly.pdbx_strand_id
1 'polypeptide(L)'
;LASNGWAIGSEMTTDGTSMLLANPHFPWEGELRFWESHLTIAGEADIYGVQLSGLPGIGIGFNEHFGWTHTVSDGNRFTAYTLDLVDGSPTTYRYGDDTREMTPIELSIEVLGDDGNTTTVEHTSWASHYGPIIEIPGLAWSDTSAVTFRDANIDNTAFLDQYLAFTMANDLDEFRKLNEQYNATPLFNTIAASDDGTVWYADTSATPNLSDEAIAAYESKLSTDAITAIAAESGVILLDGSDPGNEWVEVDGARSPGLVPFDRQPQLER
;
A
#
# COMPACT_ATOMS: atom_id res chain seq x y z
N LEU A 1 13.30 -2.56 -3.59
CA LEU A 1 13.02 -3.82 -2.85
C LEU A 1 12.73 -4.91 -3.89
N ALA A 2 12.93 -6.18 -3.57
CA ALA A 2 12.72 -7.28 -4.51
C ALA A 2 12.21 -8.51 -3.78
N SER A 3 11.48 -9.36 -4.49
CA SER A 3 11.06 -10.70 -4.08
C SER A 3 10.81 -11.49 -5.35
N ASN A 4 10.97 -12.81 -5.30
CA ASN A 4 10.63 -13.69 -6.43
C ASN A 4 9.46 -14.60 -6.03
N GLY A 5 8.56 -14.88 -6.97
CA GLY A 5 7.50 -15.87 -6.77
C GLY A 5 7.02 -16.42 -8.11
N TRP A 6 6.94 -17.75 -8.25
CA TRP A 6 6.49 -18.41 -9.48
C TRP A 6 5.36 -19.38 -9.14
N ALA A 7 4.26 -19.33 -9.90
CA ALA A 7 3.24 -20.36 -9.91
C ALA A 7 3.29 -21.08 -11.26
N ILE A 8 3.42 -22.41 -11.24
CA ILE A 8 3.58 -23.25 -12.41
C ILE A 8 2.38 -24.19 -12.46
N GLY A 9 1.54 -24.06 -13.48
CA GLY A 9 0.36 -24.91 -13.65
C GLY A 9 0.73 -26.34 -14.06
N SER A 10 -0.22 -27.26 -13.89
CA SER A 10 -0.05 -28.70 -14.14
C SER A 10 0.42 -29.02 -15.57
N GLU A 11 0.06 -28.21 -16.56
CA GLU A 11 0.48 -28.38 -17.96
C GLU A 11 1.99 -28.18 -18.18
N MET A 12 2.68 -27.55 -17.23
CA MET A 12 4.09 -27.16 -17.32
C MET A 12 5.01 -27.98 -16.42
N THR A 13 4.46 -28.90 -15.61
CA THR A 13 5.21 -29.77 -14.70
C THR A 13 5.28 -31.20 -15.22
N THR A 14 6.28 -31.96 -14.78
CA THR A 14 6.53 -33.32 -15.28
C THR A 14 5.56 -34.36 -14.73
N ASP A 15 4.97 -34.12 -13.56
CA ASP A 15 4.05 -35.03 -12.88
C ASP A 15 2.58 -34.60 -12.97
N GLY A 16 2.30 -33.47 -13.65
CA GLY A 16 0.94 -32.95 -13.82
C GLY A 16 0.36 -32.31 -12.56
N THR A 17 1.19 -31.97 -11.57
CA THR A 17 0.78 -31.21 -10.38
C THR A 17 1.24 -29.76 -10.49
N SER A 18 0.53 -28.80 -9.90
CA SER A 18 1.02 -27.43 -9.87
C SER A 18 2.19 -27.28 -8.90
N MET A 19 2.98 -26.21 -9.05
CA MET A 19 4.08 -25.88 -8.15
C MET A 19 4.10 -24.40 -7.81
N LEU A 20 4.45 -24.08 -6.57
CA LEU A 20 4.71 -22.72 -6.11
C LEU A 20 6.16 -22.57 -5.64
N LEU A 21 6.85 -21.55 -6.14
CA LEU A 21 8.10 -21.05 -5.58
C LEU A 21 7.82 -19.77 -4.81
N ALA A 22 8.06 -19.77 -3.51
CA ALA A 22 8.00 -18.58 -2.65
C ALA A 22 9.42 -18.14 -2.27
N ASN A 23 9.84 -16.93 -2.66
CA ASN A 23 11.16 -16.39 -2.32
C ASN A 23 11.11 -14.88 -2.02
N PRO A 24 10.50 -14.48 -0.89
CA PRO A 24 10.48 -13.08 -0.48
C PRO A 24 11.87 -12.61 0.00
N HIS A 25 12.30 -11.38 -0.35
CA HIS A 25 13.52 -10.78 0.22
C HIS A 25 13.16 -9.70 1.23
N PHE A 26 13.23 -10.05 2.52
CA PHE A 26 12.89 -9.19 3.65
C PHE A 26 14.03 -9.09 4.66
N PRO A 27 14.01 -8.09 5.57
CA PRO A 27 15.02 -7.94 6.62
C PRO A 27 15.20 -9.19 7.48
N TRP A 28 16.44 -9.42 7.92
CA TRP A 28 16.79 -10.55 8.81
C TRP A 28 16.58 -10.24 10.30
N GLU A 29 16.37 -8.97 10.61
CA GLU A 29 16.22 -8.42 11.96
C GLU A 29 15.05 -7.43 11.97
N GLY A 30 14.54 -7.13 13.17
CA GLY A 30 13.39 -6.25 13.36
C GLY A 30 12.04 -6.92 13.11
N GLU A 31 10.99 -6.11 13.14
CA GLU A 31 9.58 -6.50 13.04
C GLU A 31 9.21 -7.07 11.67
N LEU A 32 9.92 -6.68 10.61
CA LEU A 32 9.74 -7.17 9.25
C LEU A 32 10.36 -8.55 9.02
N ARG A 33 10.99 -9.16 10.03
CA ARG A 33 11.49 -10.52 9.94
C ARG A 33 10.33 -11.52 9.97
N PHE A 34 10.34 -12.44 9.01
CA PHE A 34 9.43 -13.58 9.00
C PHE A 34 9.66 -14.53 10.19
N TRP A 35 8.56 -15.04 10.71
CA TRP A 35 8.49 -16.12 11.68
C TRP A 35 7.69 -17.28 11.09
N GLU A 36 8.28 -18.47 11.10
CA GLU A 36 7.66 -19.69 10.57
C GLU A 36 6.68 -20.28 11.58
N SER A 37 5.53 -20.74 11.11
CA SER A 37 4.46 -21.26 11.96
C SER A 37 3.60 -22.27 11.21
N HIS A 38 3.10 -23.26 11.96
CA HIS A 38 2.05 -24.17 11.55
C HIS A 38 0.85 -23.94 12.47
N LEU A 39 -0.26 -23.49 11.90
CA LEU A 39 -1.50 -23.25 12.62
C LEU A 39 -2.48 -24.37 12.31
N THR A 40 -2.87 -25.13 13.35
CA THR A 40 -3.90 -26.17 13.25
C THR A 40 -5.04 -25.84 14.23
N ILE A 41 -6.20 -25.51 13.68
CA ILE A 41 -7.45 -25.30 14.40
C ILE A 41 -8.40 -26.43 13.99
N ALA A 42 -8.76 -27.28 14.96
CA ALA A 42 -9.48 -28.52 14.67
C ALA A 42 -10.80 -28.28 13.92
N GLY A 43 -10.85 -28.75 12.66
CA GLY A 43 -12.03 -28.63 11.79
C GLY A 43 -12.19 -27.26 11.13
N GLU A 44 -11.24 -26.35 11.29
CA GLU A 44 -11.33 -24.98 10.76
C GLU A 44 -10.12 -24.58 9.90
N ALA A 45 -8.89 -24.92 10.31
CA ALA A 45 -7.69 -24.58 9.57
C ALA A 45 -6.55 -25.57 9.81
N ASP A 46 -5.79 -25.87 8.76
CA ASP A 46 -4.50 -26.56 8.86
C ASP A 46 -3.56 -25.97 7.82
N ILE A 47 -2.71 -25.03 8.25
CA ILE A 47 -1.94 -24.19 7.34
C ILE A 47 -0.54 -23.92 7.85
N TYR A 48 0.43 -24.04 6.95
CA TYR A 48 1.85 -23.86 7.22
C TYR A 48 2.41 -22.69 6.44
N GLY A 49 3.28 -21.90 7.07
CA GLY A 49 3.96 -20.83 6.36
C GLY A 49 4.72 -19.89 7.28
N VAL A 50 4.80 -18.64 6.85
CA VAL A 50 5.47 -17.56 7.57
C VAL A 50 4.56 -16.36 7.74
N GLN A 51 4.80 -15.60 8.80
CA GLN A 51 4.15 -14.32 9.06
C GLN A 51 5.16 -13.31 9.62
N LEU A 52 4.91 -12.00 9.44
CA LEU A 52 5.72 -10.96 10.07
C LEU A 52 5.51 -10.96 11.59
N SER A 53 6.53 -10.56 12.33
CA SER A 53 6.49 -10.58 13.78
C SER A 53 5.40 -9.63 14.30
N GLY A 54 4.49 -10.17 15.12
CA GLY A 54 3.38 -9.40 15.71
C GLY A 54 2.06 -9.42 14.94
N LEU A 55 2.03 -9.98 13.73
CA LEU A 55 0.79 -10.19 12.97
C LEU A 55 0.20 -11.59 13.21
N PRO A 56 -1.13 -11.74 13.30
CA PRO A 56 -1.77 -13.06 13.38
C PRO A 56 -1.82 -13.75 12.00
N GLY A 57 -2.10 -15.06 12.02
CA GLY A 57 -2.33 -15.85 10.80
C GLY A 57 -1.05 -16.20 10.02
N ILE A 58 -1.22 -16.49 8.73
CA ILE A 58 -0.14 -16.78 7.79
C ILE A 58 -0.14 -15.72 6.68
N GLY A 59 1.03 -15.13 6.42
CA GLY A 59 1.21 -14.12 5.36
C GLY A 59 1.60 -14.72 4.01
N ILE A 60 2.43 -15.76 4.03
CA ILE A 60 2.88 -16.55 2.87
C ILE A 60 2.88 -18.01 3.33
N GLY A 61 2.25 -18.92 2.59
CA GLY A 61 2.14 -20.30 3.03
C GLY A 61 1.32 -21.18 2.10
N PHE A 62 0.93 -22.35 2.63
CA PHE A 62 0.15 -23.35 1.93
C PHE A 62 -0.66 -24.20 2.91
N ASN A 63 -1.78 -24.73 2.42
CA ASN A 63 -2.57 -25.79 3.07
C ASN A 63 -2.54 -27.06 2.19
N GLU A 64 -3.46 -28.00 2.43
CA GLU A 64 -3.57 -29.24 1.65
C GLU A 64 -3.84 -29.00 0.15
N HIS A 65 -4.55 -27.92 -0.20
CA HIS A 65 -5.11 -27.71 -1.54
C HIS A 65 -4.44 -26.60 -2.33
N PHE A 66 -3.87 -25.58 -1.69
CA PHE A 66 -3.23 -24.48 -2.40
C PHE A 66 -2.14 -23.82 -1.58
N GLY A 67 -1.32 -23.02 -2.24
CA GLY A 67 -0.37 -22.12 -1.59
C GLY A 67 -0.28 -20.78 -2.29
N TRP A 68 0.23 -19.78 -1.57
CA TRP A 68 0.50 -18.46 -2.13
C TRP A 68 1.77 -17.83 -1.57
N THR A 69 2.28 -16.86 -2.31
CA THR A 69 3.38 -15.99 -1.92
C THR A 69 3.11 -14.56 -2.34
N HIS A 70 3.91 -13.65 -1.79
CA HIS A 70 3.89 -12.23 -2.13
C HIS A 70 5.21 -11.75 -2.72
N THR A 71 5.12 -10.77 -3.60
CA THR A 71 6.24 -9.92 -4.00
C THR A 71 5.84 -8.46 -3.85
N VAL A 72 6.80 -7.54 -3.68
CA VAL A 72 6.47 -6.10 -3.64
C VAL A 72 5.92 -5.71 -5.02
N SER A 73 4.78 -5.03 -5.04
CA SER A 73 4.21 -4.47 -6.27
C SER A 73 4.95 -3.20 -6.69
N ASP A 74 5.02 -2.98 -8.00
CA ASP A 74 5.59 -1.77 -8.61
C ASP A 74 4.60 -0.60 -8.59
N GLY A 75 3.31 -0.85 -8.35
CA GLY A 75 2.29 0.19 -8.30
C GLY A 75 2.46 1.15 -7.12
N ASN A 76 2.13 2.42 -7.36
CA ASN A 76 2.18 3.47 -6.34
C ASN A 76 1.06 3.31 -5.30
N ARG A 77 1.40 3.51 -4.02
CA ARG A 77 0.46 3.43 -2.88
C ARG A 77 0.11 4.77 -2.27
N PHE A 78 0.78 5.81 -2.72
CA PHE A 78 0.53 7.18 -2.30
C PHE A 78 0.71 8.13 -3.47
N THR A 79 0.13 9.31 -3.34
CA THR A 79 0.41 10.46 -4.18
C THR A 79 0.85 11.61 -3.28
N ALA A 80 1.92 12.29 -3.66
CA ALA A 80 2.31 13.54 -3.04
C ALA A 80 1.63 14.71 -3.75
N TYR A 81 1.40 15.80 -3.03
CA TYR A 81 0.82 17.01 -3.58
C TYR A 81 1.62 18.22 -3.14
N THR A 82 1.99 19.06 -4.09
CA THR A 82 2.45 20.42 -3.79
C THR A 82 1.25 21.30 -3.52
N LEU A 83 1.24 21.98 -2.38
CA LEU A 83 0.23 22.96 -1.99
C LEU A 83 0.74 24.36 -2.30
N ASP A 84 -0.09 25.18 -2.94
CA ASP A 84 0.16 26.61 -3.14
C ASP A 84 -0.37 27.40 -1.95
N LEU A 85 0.53 28.01 -1.17
CA LEU A 85 0.18 28.67 0.08
C LEU A 85 -0.30 30.11 -0.14
N VAL A 86 -1.21 30.55 0.72
CA VAL A 86 -1.72 31.91 0.70
C VAL A 86 -0.67 32.85 1.29
N ASP A 87 -0.36 33.94 0.58
CA ASP A 87 0.62 34.93 1.01
C ASP A 87 0.28 35.49 2.40
N GLY A 88 1.24 35.47 3.32
CA GLY A 88 1.05 35.85 4.72
C GLY A 88 0.32 34.82 5.60
N SER A 89 -0.05 33.65 5.07
CA SER A 89 -0.67 32.56 5.82
C SER A 89 -0.07 31.20 5.42
N PRO A 90 1.10 30.82 5.96
CA PRO A 90 1.84 29.62 5.53
C PRO A 90 1.13 28.30 5.89
N THR A 91 0.01 28.36 6.62
CA THR A 91 -0.82 27.21 6.99
C THR A 91 -2.19 27.23 6.29
N THR A 92 -2.36 28.08 5.27
CA THR A 92 -3.54 28.14 4.41
C THR A 92 -3.10 27.95 2.97
N TYR A 93 -3.80 27.11 2.22
CA TYR A 93 -3.47 26.79 0.82
C TYR A 93 -4.67 26.96 -0.09
N ARG A 94 -4.41 27.19 -1.38
CA ARG A 94 -5.45 27.30 -2.42
C ARG A 94 -5.95 25.92 -2.82
N TYR A 95 -7.23 25.84 -3.17
CA TYR A 95 -7.87 24.64 -3.69
C TYR A 95 -9.02 25.04 -4.62
N GLY A 96 -8.83 24.89 -5.93
CA GLY A 96 -9.72 25.43 -6.94
C GLY A 96 -9.87 26.96 -6.79
N ASP A 97 -11.11 27.43 -6.71
CA ASP A 97 -11.43 28.84 -6.51
C ASP A 97 -11.42 29.27 -5.02
N ASP A 98 -11.21 28.32 -4.10
CA ASP A 98 -11.29 28.53 -2.65
C ASP A 98 -9.91 28.40 -1.96
N THR A 99 -9.90 28.59 -0.63
CA THR A 99 -8.76 28.33 0.25
C THR A 99 -9.13 27.37 1.36
N ARG A 100 -8.18 26.56 1.82
CA ARG A 100 -8.32 25.62 2.94
C ARG A 100 -7.23 25.85 3.97
N GLU A 101 -7.60 25.73 5.25
CA GLU A 101 -6.64 25.76 6.36
C GLU A 101 -6.08 24.36 6.60
N MET A 102 -4.80 24.28 6.97
CA MET A 102 -4.20 23.07 7.51
C MET A 102 -4.72 22.81 8.93
N THR A 103 -4.81 21.54 9.30
CA THR A 103 -5.17 21.12 10.67
C THR A 103 -3.90 20.92 11.49
N PRO A 104 -3.73 21.62 12.64
CA PRO A 104 -2.62 21.37 13.55
C PRO A 104 -2.83 20.07 14.34
N ILE A 105 -1.75 19.35 14.57
CA ILE A 105 -1.69 18.12 15.36
C ILE A 105 -0.64 18.33 16.44
N GLU A 106 -1.08 18.59 17.66
CA GLU A 106 -0.19 18.78 18.82
C GLU A 106 0.31 17.43 19.32
N LEU A 107 1.64 17.26 19.37
CA LEU A 107 2.31 16.06 19.81
C LEU A 107 3.16 16.35 21.04
N SER A 108 3.03 15.49 22.04
CA SER A 108 3.82 15.54 23.27
C SER A 108 4.59 14.22 23.41
N ILE A 109 5.93 14.29 23.39
CA ILE A 109 6.81 13.13 23.36
C ILE A 109 7.71 13.13 24.59
N GLU A 110 7.67 12.07 25.37
CA GLU A 110 8.59 11.85 26.48
C GLU A 110 9.95 11.32 25.96
N VAL A 111 11.04 12.03 26.27
CA VAL A 111 12.40 11.74 25.83
C VAL A 111 13.29 11.50 27.05
N LEU A 112 13.88 10.29 27.12
CA LEU A 112 14.89 9.94 28.12
C LEU A 112 16.23 10.59 27.75
N GLY A 113 16.72 11.48 28.61
CA GLY A 113 18.02 12.12 28.47
C GLY A 113 19.18 11.23 28.94
N ASP A 114 20.40 11.59 28.51
CA ASP A 114 21.64 10.92 28.93
C ASP A 114 21.89 10.99 30.44
N ASP A 115 21.26 11.94 31.13
CA ASP A 115 21.28 12.10 32.59
C ASP A 115 20.32 11.13 33.32
N GLY A 116 19.57 10.32 32.56
CA GLY A 116 18.58 9.37 33.07
C GLY A 116 17.24 9.99 33.44
N ASN A 117 17.04 11.30 33.21
CA ASN A 117 15.77 11.98 33.44
C ASN A 117 14.93 12.01 32.16
N THR A 118 13.61 11.89 32.31
CA THR A 118 12.67 12.07 31.21
C THR A 118 12.25 13.54 31.10
N THR A 119 12.23 14.07 29.89
CA THR A 119 11.70 15.40 29.57
C THR A 119 10.62 15.30 28.51
N THR A 120 9.63 16.18 28.55
CA THR A 120 8.57 16.24 27.53
C THR A 120 8.96 17.25 26.45
N VAL A 121 8.93 16.82 25.20
CA VAL A 121 9.13 17.63 24.01
C VAL A 121 7.79 17.80 23.31
N GLU A 122 7.35 19.05 23.19
CA GLU A 122 6.14 19.42 22.47
C GLU A 122 6.48 19.77 21.01
N HIS A 123 5.66 19.31 20.07
CA HIS A 123 5.81 19.59 18.64
C HIS A 123 4.45 19.67 17.96
N THR A 124 4.23 20.69 17.14
CA THR A 124 3.04 20.80 16.30
C THR A 124 3.34 20.27 14.90
N SER A 125 2.70 19.17 14.53
CA SER A 125 2.63 18.69 13.15
C SER A 125 1.41 19.29 12.45
N TRP A 126 1.35 19.20 11.11
CA TRP A 126 0.27 19.76 10.32
C TRP A 126 -0.24 18.74 9.32
N ALA A 127 -1.53 18.81 8.99
CA ALA A 127 -2.14 18.03 7.94
C ALA A 127 -2.96 18.93 7.00
N SER A 128 -2.88 18.64 5.70
CA SER A 128 -3.84 19.10 4.71
C SER A 128 -5.06 18.15 4.69
N HIS A 129 -6.01 18.39 3.78
CA HIS A 129 -7.08 17.43 3.55
C HIS A 129 -6.62 16.13 2.87
N TYR A 130 -5.46 16.13 2.21
CA TYR A 130 -4.87 14.93 1.62
C TYR A 130 -4.20 14.04 2.66
N GLY A 131 -3.63 14.64 3.70
CA GLY A 131 -2.87 13.93 4.72
C GLY A 131 -1.81 14.82 5.39
N PRO A 132 -0.81 14.24 6.07
CA PRO A 132 0.21 14.99 6.79
C PRO A 132 1.06 15.86 5.84
N ILE A 133 1.54 16.99 6.34
CA ILE A 133 2.56 17.80 5.69
C ILE A 133 3.91 17.12 5.89
N ILE A 134 4.71 17.07 4.83
CA ILE A 134 6.04 16.48 4.82
C ILE A 134 7.05 17.47 4.24
N GLU A 135 8.29 17.38 4.73
CA GLU A 135 9.43 18.03 4.10
C GLU A 135 10.27 16.96 3.40
N ILE A 136 10.47 17.13 2.09
CA ILE A 136 11.34 16.26 1.30
C ILE A 136 12.62 17.04 1.01
N PRO A 137 13.82 16.43 1.04
CA PRO A 137 15.05 17.12 0.67
C PRO A 137 14.90 17.83 -0.70
N GLY A 138 15.12 19.15 -0.72
CA GLY A 138 14.95 19.98 -1.92
C GLY A 138 13.56 20.59 -2.11
N LEU A 139 12.54 20.12 -1.39
CA LEU A 139 11.20 20.71 -1.29
C LEU A 139 10.84 20.95 0.19
N ALA A 140 11.51 21.93 0.79
CA ALA A 140 11.18 22.37 2.14
C ALA A 140 9.90 23.21 2.14
N TRP A 141 9.18 23.20 3.25
CA TRP A 141 8.09 24.13 3.48
C TRP A 141 8.62 25.57 3.47
N SER A 142 7.98 26.41 2.66
CA SER A 142 8.28 27.84 2.51
C SER A 142 7.02 28.69 2.74
N ASP A 143 7.14 30.01 2.63
CA ASP A 143 5.97 30.90 2.71
C ASP A 143 4.98 30.73 1.53
N THR A 144 5.40 30.05 0.46
CA THR A 144 4.63 29.92 -0.79
C THR A 144 4.22 28.50 -1.13
N SER A 145 4.87 27.49 -0.53
CA SER A 145 4.62 26.10 -0.87
C SER A 145 4.91 25.15 0.29
N ALA A 146 4.10 24.10 0.39
CA ALA A 146 4.30 22.94 1.25
C ALA A 146 4.03 21.65 0.46
N VAL A 147 4.54 20.52 0.93
CA VAL A 147 4.23 19.20 0.35
C VAL A 147 3.42 18.39 1.36
N THR A 148 2.44 17.65 0.86
CA THR A 148 1.64 16.70 1.63
C THR A 148 1.57 15.38 0.87
N PHE A 149 1.15 14.30 1.52
CA PHE A 149 0.89 13.03 0.82
C PHE A 149 -0.39 12.38 1.30
N ARG A 150 -1.02 11.62 0.40
CA ARG A 150 -2.18 10.78 0.67
C ARG A 150 -1.79 9.33 0.45
N ASP A 151 -1.94 8.49 1.47
CA ASP A 151 -1.60 7.07 1.44
C ASP A 151 -2.88 6.22 1.34
N ALA A 152 -2.92 5.31 0.36
CA ALA A 152 -4.06 4.43 0.08
C ALA A 152 -4.32 3.43 1.21
N ASN A 153 -3.35 3.23 2.10
CA ASN A 153 -3.41 2.31 3.22
C ASN A 153 -3.67 2.96 4.57
N ILE A 154 -3.71 4.31 4.68
CA ILE A 154 -3.83 4.97 5.99
C ILE A 154 -5.10 4.57 6.75
N ASP A 155 -6.18 4.30 6.01
CA ASP A 155 -7.47 3.82 6.52
C ASP A 155 -7.73 2.34 6.19
N ASN A 156 -6.69 1.55 5.91
CA ASN A 156 -6.82 0.12 5.62
C ASN A 156 -7.03 -0.71 6.89
N THR A 157 -8.26 -0.69 7.38
CA THR A 157 -8.70 -1.47 8.55
C THR A 157 -9.00 -2.93 8.24
N ALA A 158 -9.15 -3.30 6.96
CA ALA A 158 -9.51 -4.64 6.50
C ALA A 158 -8.29 -5.58 6.36
N PHE A 159 -7.06 -5.07 6.48
CA PHE A 159 -5.84 -5.86 6.32
C PHE A 159 -5.80 -7.08 7.24
N LEU A 160 -6.04 -6.90 8.54
CA LEU A 160 -5.99 -8.01 9.50
C LEU A 160 -7.09 -9.04 9.24
N ASP A 161 -8.29 -8.58 8.90
CA ASP A 161 -9.42 -9.47 8.59
C ASP A 161 -9.13 -10.31 7.34
N GLN A 162 -8.54 -9.71 6.30
CA GLN A 162 -8.17 -10.42 5.08
C GLN A 162 -7.15 -11.54 5.36
N TYR A 163 -6.06 -11.25 6.07
CA TYR A 163 -5.02 -12.26 6.34
C TYR A 163 -5.45 -13.32 7.36
N LEU A 164 -6.35 -12.97 8.29
CA LEU A 164 -7.01 -13.98 9.12
C LEU A 164 -7.91 -14.89 8.27
N ALA A 165 -8.70 -14.33 7.35
CA ALA A 165 -9.55 -15.12 6.48
C ALA A 165 -8.75 -16.02 5.53
N PHE A 166 -7.62 -15.56 5.01
CA PHE A 166 -6.70 -16.39 4.21
C PHE A 166 -6.22 -17.63 4.97
N THR A 167 -6.04 -17.53 6.29
CA THR A 167 -5.64 -18.65 7.15
C THR A 167 -6.71 -19.74 7.21
N MET A 168 -7.97 -19.39 6.92
CA MET A 168 -9.13 -20.29 6.97
C MET A 168 -9.61 -20.73 5.58
N ALA A 169 -9.02 -20.21 4.50
CA ALA A 169 -9.43 -20.55 3.14
C ALA A 169 -9.10 -22.01 2.82
N ASN A 170 -10.04 -22.71 2.20
CA ASN A 170 -9.90 -24.13 1.88
C ASN A 170 -9.25 -24.34 0.52
N ASP A 171 -9.58 -23.51 -0.46
CA ASP A 171 -9.13 -23.63 -1.84
C ASP A 171 -8.80 -22.25 -2.46
N LEU A 172 -8.22 -22.28 -3.67
CA LEU A 172 -7.81 -21.08 -4.38
C LEU A 172 -9.00 -20.18 -4.77
N ASP A 173 -10.17 -20.75 -5.04
CA ASP A 173 -11.37 -19.98 -5.40
C ASP A 173 -11.93 -19.19 -4.20
N GLU A 174 -11.95 -19.80 -3.02
CA GLU A 174 -12.25 -19.11 -1.77
C GLU A 174 -11.22 -18.01 -1.50
N PHE A 175 -9.92 -18.32 -1.62
CA PHE A 175 -8.85 -17.33 -1.45
C PHE A 175 -8.99 -16.11 -2.37
N ARG A 176 -9.36 -16.32 -3.65
CA ARG A 176 -9.62 -15.24 -4.61
C ARG A 176 -10.83 -14.39 -4.23
N LYS A 177 -11.94 -15.02 -3.80
CA LYS A 177 -13.13 -14.30 -3.30
C LYS A 177 -12.81 -13.47 -2.07
N LEU A 178 -11.94 -13.96 -1.18
CA LEU A 178 -11.50 -13.19 -0.02
C LEU A 178 -10.65 -11.97 -0.43
N ASN A 179 -9.79 -12.12 -1.45
CA ASN A 179 -9.07 -10.98 -2.03
C ASN A 179 -10.05 -9.94 -2.62
N GLU A 180 -11.12 -10.37 -3.28
CA GLU A 180 -12.17 -9.48 -3.81
C GLU A 180 -12.97 -8.79 -2.69
N GLN A 181 -13.41 -9.57 -1.71
CA GLN A 181 -14.26 -9.13 -0.61
C GLN A 181 -13.56 -8.05 0.23
N TYR A 182 -12.28 -8.25 0.56
CA TYR A 182 -11.54 -7.34 1.43
C TYR A 182 -10.75 -6.29 0.63
N ASN A 183 -10.13 -6.68 -0.49
CA ASN A 183 -9.27 -5.82 -1.33
C ASN A 183 -8.29 -4.97 -0.51
N ALA A 184 -7.68 -5.61 0.49
CA ALA A 184 -6.92 -5.00 1.58
C ALA A 184 -5.43 -5.33 1.55
N THR A 185 -4.94 -5.99 0.49
CA THR A 185 -3.50 -6.21 0.28
C THR A 185 -2.80 -4.84 0.20
N PRO A 186 -1.78 -4.55 1.01
CA PRO A 186 -1.35 -3.17 1.16
C PRO A 186 -0.43 -2.71 0.03
N LEU A 187 0.54 -3.55 -0.35
CA LEU A 187 1.60 -3.18 -1.31
C LEU A 187 2.20 -4.36 -2.08
N PHE A 188 1.55 -5.53 -2.02
CA PHE A 188 2.09 -6.77 -2.58
C PHE A 188 1.31 -7.25 -3.80
N ASN A 189 2.03 -7.83 -4.76
CA ASN A 189 1.44 -8.82 -5.65
C ASN A 189 1.14 -10.10 -4.86
N THR A 190 0.19 -10.90 -5.35
CA THR A 190 -0.16 -12.23 -4.86
C THR A 190 0.02 -13.24 -5.98
N ILE A 191 0.71 -14.35 -5.69
CA ILE A 191 1.00 -15.42 -6.64
C ILE A 191 0.60 -16.73 -5.96
N ALA A 192 -0.29 -17.50 -6.57
CA ALA A 192 -0.84 -18.71 -5.98
C ALA A 192 -0.92 -19.87 -6.97
N ALA A 193 -0.88 -21.09 -6.44
CA ALA A 193 -1.04 -22.33 -7.18
C ALA A 193 -1.91 -23.31 -6.38
N SER A 194 -2.81 -24.03 -7.05
CA SER A 194 -3.73 -25.00 -6.45
C SER A 194 -3.43 -26.42 -6.93
N ASP A 195 -3.75 -27.41 -6.10
CA ASP A 195 -3.58 -28.85 -6.33
C ASP A 195 -4.33 -29.38 -7.58
N ASP A 196 -5.38 -28.68 -8.01
CA ASP A 196 -6.12 -28.94 -9.25
C ASP A 196 -5.41 -28.49 -10.54
N GLY A 197 -4.28 -27.80 -10.42
CA GLY A 197 -3.48 -27.31 -11.54
C GLY A 197 -3.61 -25.82 -11.84
N THR A 198 -4.60 -25.14 -11.24
CA THR A 198 -4.87 -23.71 -11.45
C THR A 198 -3.77 -22.85 -10.85
N VAL A 199 -3.38 -21.79 -11.56
CA VAL A 199 -2.46 -20.77 -11.06
C VAL A 199 -3.03 -19.38 -11.19
N TRP A 200 -2.70 -18.52 -10.24
CA TRP A 200 -3.24 -17.17 -10.17
C TRP A 200 -2.16 -16.15 -9.83
N TYR A 201 -2.19 -15.04 -10.56
CA TYR A 201 -1.46 -13.81 -10.26
C TYR A 201 -2.45 -12.67 -10.09
N ALA A 202 -2.19 -11.82 -9.10
CA ALA A 202 -2.94 -10.61 -8.88
C ALA A 202 -2.07 -9.50 -8.30
N ASP A 203 -2.22 -8.28 -8.81
CA ASP A 203 -1.79 -7.06 -8.12
C ASP A 203 -3.01 -6.35 -7.54
N THR A 204 -3.56 -6.93 -6.48
CA THR A 204 -4.77 -6.43 -5.81
C THR A 204 -4.45 -5.49 -4.66
N SER A 205 -3.33 -4.79 -4.77
CA SER A 205 -2.89 -3.90 -3.72
C SER A 205 -3.54 -2.52 -3.81
N ALA A 206 -3.68 -1.84 -2.67
CA ALA A 206 -4.36 -0.55 -2.57
C ALA A 206 -3.77 0.48 -3.54
N THR A 207 -4.52 0.87 -4.58
CA THR A 207 -4.01 1.70 -5.68
C THR A 207 -4.84 2.97 -5.80
N PRO A 208 -4.24 4.17 -5.73
CA PRO A 208 -4.91 5.44 -6.04
C PRO A 208 -5.56 5.42 -7.42
N ASN A 209 -6.79 5.92 -7.52
CA ASN A 209 -7.54 6.01 -8.77
C ASN A 209 -7.56 7.47 -9.25
N LEU A 210 -6.69 7.82 -10.20
CA LEU A 210 -6.68 9.13 -10.83
C LEU A 210 -7.53 9.12 -12.11
N SER A 211 -8.03 10.29 -12.51
CA SER A 211 -8.67 10.47 -13.83
C SER A 211 -7.64 10.39 -14.95
N ASP A 212 -8.10 10.05 -16.17
CA ASP A 212 -7.24 10.06 -17.36
C ASP A 212 -6.64 11.45 -17.60
N GLU A 213 -7.39 12.51 -17.30
CA GLU A 213 -6.92 13.90 -17.40
C GLU A 213 -5.80 14.20 -16.40
N ALA A 214 -5.92 13.78 -15.15
CA ALA A 214 -4.88 13.97 -14.13
C ALA A 214 -3.61 13.18 -14.48
N ILE A 215 -3.76 11.95 -14.97
CA ILE A 215 -2.64 11.12 -15.45
C ILE A 215 -1.92 11.82 -16.60
N ALA A 216 -2.65 12.27 -17.63
CA ALA A 216 -2.07 12.97 -18.77
C ALA A 216 -1.38 14.29 -18.36
N ALA A 217 -1.96 15.03 -17.41
CA ALA A 217 -1.35 16.24 -16.86
C ALA A 217 -0.05 15.95 -16.12
N TYR A 218 -0.01 14.89 -15.29
CA TYR A 218 1.20 14.43 -14.62
C TYR A 218 2.28 14.00 -15.63
N GLU A 219 1.93 13.19 -16.63
CA GLU A 219 2.87 12.76 -17.68
C GLU A 219 3.46 13.93 -18.45
N SER A 220 2.66 14.97 -18.74
CA SER A 220 3.17 16.21 -19.33
C SER A 220 4.14 16.94 -18.40
N LYS A 221 3.84 16.99 -17.10
CA LYS A 221 4.70 17.63 -16.07
C LYS A 221 6.06 16.95 -15.93
N LEU A 222 6.16 15.63 -16.16
CA LEU A 222 7.45 14.92 -16.16
C LEU A 222 8.49 15.53 -17.12
N SER A 223 8.05 16.20 -18.18
CA SER A 223 8.95 16.87 -19.16
C SER A 223 9.01 18.39 -19.04
N THR A 224 8.08 19.00 -18.31
CA THR A 224 7.88 20.45 -18.27
C THR A 224 8.11 21.08 -16.91
N ASP A 225 8.10 20.29 -15.84
CA ASP A 225 8.38 20.71 -14.48
C ASP A 225 9.51 19.88 -13.88
N ALA A 226 10.64 20.54 -13.60
CA ALA A 226 11.85 19.88 -13.11
C ALA A 226 11.65 19.25 -11.73
N ILE A 227 10.80 19.84 -10.89
CA ILE A 227 10.49 19.34 -9.55
C ILE A 227 9.74 18.01 -9.64
N THR A 228 8.67 17.97 -10.44
CA THR A 228 7.91 16.74 -10.71
C THR A 228 8.79 15.65 -11.31
N ALA A 229 9.67 15.99 -12.25
CA ALA A 229 10.61 15.04 -12.86
C ALA A 229 11.57 14.42 -11.82
N ILE A 230 12.18 15.24 -10.97
CA ILE A 230 13.09 14.77 -9.91
C ILE A 230 12.34 13.91 -8.88
N ALA A 231 11.11 14.29 -8.51
CA ALA A 231 10.27 13.49 -7.63
C ALA A 231 10.00 12.09 -8.24
N ALA A 232 9.69 12.03 -9.53
CA ALA A 232 9.44 10.79 -10.25
C ALA A 232 10.69 9.88 -10.32
N GLU A 233 11.90 10.44 -10.44
CA GLU A 233 13.15 9.65 -10.36
C GLU A 233 13.31 8.93 -9.02
N SER A 234 12.69 9.46 -7.96
CA SER A 234 12.65 8.85 -6.63
C SER A 234 11.40 7.98 -6.40
N GLY A 235 10.60 7.73 -7.44
CA GLY A 235 9.35 6.96 -7.36
C GLY A 235 8.17 7.71 -6.73
N VAL A 236 8.23 9.04 -6.65
CA VAL A 236 7.16 9.87 -6.09
C VAL A 236 6.28 10.44 -7.19
N ILE A 237 4.99 10.13 -7.14
CA ILE A 237 3.97 10.81 -7.96
C ILE A 237 3.63 12.14 -7.30
N LEU A 238 4.24 13.23 -7.76
CA LEU A 238 4.00 14.59 -7.27
C LEU A 238 2.97 15.29 -8.16
N LEU A 239 1.81 15.59 -7.58
CA LEU A 239 0.69 16.27 -8.23
C LEU A 239 0.55 17.71 -7.71
N ASP A 240 -0.27 18.51 -8.39
CA ASP A 240 -0.64 19.84 -7.91
C ASP A 240 -1.88 19.74 -7.04
N GLY A 241 -1.72 19.94 -5.74
CA GLY A 241 -2.80 19.85 -4.75
C GLY A 241 -3.67 21.09 -4.66
N SER A 242 -3.39 22.12 -5.46
CA SER A 242 -4.30 23.26 -5.60
C SER A 242 -5.38 23.02 -6.66
N ASP A 243 -5.20 22.02 -7.54
CA ASP A 243 -6.14 21.66 -8.59
C ASP A 243 -7.04 20.48 -8.15
N PRO A 244 -8.35 20.70 -7.93
CA PRO A 244 -9.30 19.64 -7.59
C PRO A 244 -9.36 18.51 -8.63
N GLY A 245 -8.94 18.76 -9.88
CA GLY A 245 -8.87 17.74 -10.93
C GLY A 245 -7.86 16.62 -10.64
N ASN A 246 -6.90 16.84 -9.73
CA ASN A 246 -5.91 15.85 -9.31
C ASN A 246 -6.34 15.01 -8.11
N GLU A 247 -7.57 15.19 -7.61
CA GLU A 247 -8.11 14.31 -6.56
C GLU A 247 -8.25 12.87 -7.03
N TRP A 248 -8.21 11.95 -6.08
CA TRP A 248 -8.55 10.57 -6.36
C TRP A 248 -10.04 10.44 -6.66
N VAL A 249 -10.36 9.80 -7.77
CA VAL A 249 -11.71 9.61 -8.29
C VAL A 249 -12.41 8.47 -7.55
N GLU A 250 -13.58 8.77 -7.00
CA GLU A 250 -14.44 7.77 -6.37
C GLU A 250 -15.23 6.99 -7.42
N VAL A 251 -15.26 5.67 -7.27
CA VAL A 251 -16.06 4.74 -8.09
C VAL A 251 -16.67 3.67 -7.21
N ASP A 252 -17.79 3.11 -7.64
CA ASP A 252 -18.43 1.99 -6.95
C ASP A 252 -17.51 0.75 -6.93
N GLY A 253 -17.61 -0.05 -5.87
CA GLY A 253 -16.88 -1.31 -5.74
C GLY A 253 -15.43 -1.19 -5.23
N ALA A 254 -14.92 0.03 -5.04
CA ALA A 254 -13.63 0.23 -4.39
C ALA A 254 -13.70 -0.03 -2.88
N ARG A 255 -12.64 -0.59 -2.28
CA ARG A 255 -12.55 -0.79 -0.81
C ARG A 255 -12.73 0.52 -0.05
N SER A 256 -12.13 1.59 -0.56
CA SER A 256 -12.16 2.91 0.04
C SER A 256 -12.30 3.98 -1.05
N PRO A 257 -12.88 5.15 -0.72
CA PRO A 257 -13.03 6.24 -1.67
C PRO A 257 -11.69 6.63 -2.32
N GLY A 258 -11.69 6.78 -3.65
CA GLY A 258 -10.51 7.15 -4.41
C GLY A 258 -9.56 6.00 -4.78
N LEU A 259 -9.91 4.74 -4.49
CA LEU A 259 -9.08 3.58 -4.88
C LEU A 259 -9.62 2.87 -6.12
N VAL A 260 -8.74 2.12 -6.79
CA VAL A 260 -9.12 1.24 -7.89
C VAL A 260 -9.88 0.02 -7.32
N PRO A 261 -11.11 -0.29 -7.82
CA PRO A 261 -11.87 -1.47 -7.44
C PRO A 261 -11.21 -2.74 -7.97
N PHE A 262 -11.50 -3.86 -7.30
CA PHE A 262 -10.84 -5.14 -7.49
C PHE A 262 -10.90 -5.66 -8.94
N ASP A 263 -12.05 -5.50 -9.59
CA ASP A 263 -12.32 -5.96 -10.96
C ASP A 263 -11.53 -5.20 -12.03
N ARG A 264 -10.96 -4.04 -11.69
CA ARG A 264 -10.08 -3.25 -12.57
C ARG A 264 -8.60 -3.40 -12.25
N GLN A 265 -8.24 -4.16 -11.23
CA GLN A 265 -6.85 -4.43 -10.88
C GLN A 265 -6.24 -5.54 -11.76
N PRO A 266 -4.92 -5.53 -12.04
CA PRO A 266 -4.28 -6.55 -12.87
C PRO A 266 -4.39 -7.93 -12.24
N GLN A 267 -4.98 -8.88 -12.99
CA GLN A 267 -5.12 -10.27 -12.58
C GLN A 267 -4.94 -11.20 -13.77
N LEU A 268 -4.43 -12.41 -13.51
CA LEU A 268 -4.29 -13.47 -14.50
C LEU A 268 -4.52 -14.82 -13.83
N GLU A 269 -5.39 -15.62 -14.43
CA GLU A 269 -5.64 -17.03 -14.07
C GLU A 269 -5.28 -17.91 -15.26
N ARG A 270 -4.71 -19.09 -15.00
CA ARG A 270 -4.43 -20.11 -16.00
C ARG A 270 -4.65 -21.51 -15.44
#